data_AF-A0A932TCW7-F1
#
_entry.id   AF-A0A932TCW7-F1
#
_cell.length_a   1.000
_cell.length_b   1.000
_cell.length_c   1.000
_cell.angle_alpha   90.00
_cell.angle_beta   90.00
_cell.angle_gamma   90.00
#
_symmetry.space_group_name_H-M   'P 1'
#
loop_
_entity.id
_entity.type
_entity.pdbx_description
1 polymer ?
#
loop_
_entity_poly.entity_id
_entity_poly.type
_entity_poly.pdbx_seq_one_letter_code
_entity_poly.pdbx_strand_id
1 'polypeptide(L)'
;AIFKKIIYKVAIWIGVYFIMIAVLDLIYQRFNFSKEMKMEKFEVKQEYKDTEGHPEIKSKRRQIAQEIAYDEGTTNIRRAKAIVTNPHDIAVAIGYEPEKYKAPWIVAIGTEKRASAIIAEAEKLNIPIMRNVPLAHQLLEEGQVNRLIPESTYEAIGEILLYVASLKS
;
A
#
# COMPACT_ATOMS: atom_id res chain seq x y z
N ALA A 1 -58.91 -23.51 -68.26
CA ALA A 1 -57.75 -22.62 -68.49
C ALA A 1 -57.65 -21.47 -67.47
N ILE A 2 -58.76 -20.83 -67.09
CA ILE A 2 -58.77 -19.62 -66.22
C ILE A 2 -58.38 -19.94 -64.76
N PHE A 3 -58.89 -21.03 -64.19
CA PHE A 3 -58.61 -21.42 -62.79
C PHE A 3 -57.10 -21.62 -62.50
N LYS A 4 -56.38 -22.29 -63.41
CA LYS A 4 -54.92 -22.45 -63.30
C LYS A 4 -54.20 -21.09 -63.28
N LYS A 5 -54.60 -20.14 -64.15
CA LYS A 5 -54.02 -18.78 -64.18
C LYS A 5 -54.22 -18.03 -62.87
N ILE A 6 -55.38 -18.19 -62.21
CA ILE A 6 -55.67 -17.57 -60.91
C ILE A 6 -54.76 -18.15 -59.82
N ILE A 7 -54.61 -19.48 -59.76
CA ILE A 7 -53.74 -20.15 -58.78
C ILE A 7 -52.29 -19.70 -58.91
N TYR A 8 -51.75 -19.66 -60.14
CA TYR A 8 -50.38 -19.19 -60.37
C TYR A 8 -50.19 -17.74 -59.94
N LYS A 9 -51.16 -16.87 -60.21
CA LYS A 9 -51.11 -15.47 -59.79
C LYS A 9 -51.06 -15.36 -58.27
N VAL A 10 -51.95 -16.07 -57.56
CA VAL A 10 -51.98 -16.06 -56.09
C VAL A 10 -50.68 -16.60 -55.49
N ALA A 11 -50.14 -17.71 -56.02
CA ALA A 11 -48.88 -18.28 -55.55
C ALA A 11 -47.69 -17.32 -55.70
N ILE A 12 -47.61 -16.58 -56.81
CA ILE A 12 -46.57 -15.57 -57.02
C ILE A 12 -46.70 -14.43 -56.01
N TRP A 13 -47.91 -13.92 -55.78
CA TRP A 13 -48.14 -12.84 -54.81
C TRP A 13 -47.78 -13.24 -53.38
N ILE A 14 -48.11 -14.47 -52.98
CA ILE A 14 -47.71 -15.02 -51.67
C ILE A 14 -46.18 -15.14 -51.59
N GLY A 15 -45.53 -15.64 -52.63
CA GLY A 15 -44.07 -15.73 -52.69
C GLY A 15 -43.38 -14.37 -52.55
N VAL A 16 -43.86 -13.36 -53.28
CA VAL A 16 -43.34 -11.98 -53.18
C VAL A 16 -43.56 -11.40 -51.78
N TYR A 17 -44.70 -11.67 -51.16
CA TYR A 17 -44.99 -11.23 -49.79
C TYR A 17 -44.02 -11.82 -48.77
N PHE A 18 -43.74 -13.13 -48.85
CA PHE A 18 -42.75 -13.77 -47.97
C PHE A 18 -41.34 -13.27 -48.22
N ILE A 19 -40.96 -13.00 -49.48
CA ILE A 19 -39.66 -12.40 -49.80
C ILE A 19 -39.55 -11.00 -49.17
N MET A 20 -40.61 -10.19 -49.23
CA MET A 20 -40.62 -8.86 -48.62
C MET A 20 -40.42 -8.93 -47.10
N ILE A 21 -41.11 -9.85 -46.41
CA ILE A 21 -40.94 -10.06 -44.96
C ILE A 21 -39.51 -10.51 -44.64
N ALA A 22 -38.96 -11.47 -45.40
CA ALA A 22 -37.61 -11.96 -45.17
C ALA A 22 -36.55 -10.86 -45.33
N VAL A 23 -36.72 -9.95 -46.29
CA VAL A 23 -35.82 -8.79 -46.47
C VAL A 23 -35.92 -7.84 -45.28
N LEU A 24 -37.13 -7.56 -44.79
CA LEU A 24 -37.31 -6.71 -43.61
C LEU A 24 -36.67 -7.32 -42.36
N ASP A 25 -36.81 -8.63 -42.16
CA ASP A 25 -36.21 -9.34 -41.03
C ASP A 25 -34.68 -9.30 -41.07
N LEU A 26 -34.08 -9.50 -42.25
CA LEU A 26 -32.62 -9.39 -42.44
C LEU A 26 -32.08 -7.99 -42.13
N ILE A 27 -32.79 -6.94 -42.54
CA ILE A 27 -32.40 -5.55 -42.25
C ILE A 27 -32.45 -5.30 -40.73
N TYR A 28 -33.50 -5.77 -40.07
CA TYR A 28 -33.67 -5.62 -38.62
C TYR A 28 -32.55 -6.35 -37.86
N GLN A 29 -32.26 -7.60 -38.19
CA GLN A 29 -31.18 -8.38 -37.57
C GLN A 29 -29.81 -7.70 -37.75
N ARG A 30 -29.50 -7.23 -38.96
CA ARG A 30 -28.24 -6.51 -39.25
C ARG A 30 -28.08 -5.24 -38.40
N PHE A 31 -29.17 -4.48 -38.24
CA PHE A 31 -29.14 -3.24 -37.44
C PHE A 31 -28.95 -3.55 -35.95
N ASN A 32 -29.66 -4.55 -35.43
CA ASN A 32 -29.60 -4.89 -34.01
C ASN A 32 -28.24 -5.48 -33.62
N PHE A 33 -27.69 -6.38 -34.45
CA PHE A 33 -26.35 -6.95 -34.26
C PHE A 33 -25.26 -5.88 -34.25
N SER A 34 -25.38 -4.87 -35.11
CA SER A 34 -24.44 -3.74 -35.14
C SER A 34 -24.53 -2.85 -33.89
N LYS A 35 -25.69 -2.80 -33.23
CA LYS A 35 -25.91 -2.03 -32.00
C LYS A 35 -25.36 -2.78 -30.78
N GLU A 36 -25.57 -4.09 -30.71
CA GLU A 36 -25.04 -4.96 -29.66
C GLU A 36 -23.50 -4.97 -29.66
N MET A 37 -22.87 -5.18 -30.83
CA MET A 37 -21.40 -5.13 -30.95
C MET A 37 -20.78 -3.76 -30.57
N LYS A 38 -21.55 -2.66 -30.64
CA LYS A 38 -21.10 -1.33 -30.20
C LYS A 38 -21.16 -1.18 -28.68
N MET A 39 -22.17 -1.77 -28.03
CA MET A 39 -22.30 -1.74 -26.58
C MET A 39 -21.21 -2.59 -25.91
N GLU A 40 -20.95 -3.79 -26.42
CA GLU A 40 -19.90 -4.68 -25.90
C GLU A 40 -18.51 -4.01 -25.96
N LYS A 41 -18.18 -3.33 -27.07
CA LYS A 41 -16.93 -2.55 -27.20
C LYS A 41 -16.86 -1.35 -26.26
N PHE A 42 -18.00 -0.75 -25.94
CA PHE A 42 -18.08 0.38 -25.01
C PHE A 42 -17.87 -0.09 -23.56
N GLU A 43 -18.50 -1.20 -23.17
CA GLU A 43 -18.37 -1.83 -21.86
C GLU A 43 -16.93 -2.28 -21.59
N VAL A 44 -16.30 -3.00 -22.53
CA VAL A 44 -14.89 -3.41 -22.39
C VAL A 44 -13.97 -2.20 -22.21
N LYS A 45 -14.18 -1.12 -22.98
CA LYS A 45 -13.38 0.10 -22.85
C LYS A 45 -13.60 0.82 -21.50
N GLN A 46 -14.76 0.64 -20.89
CA GLN A 46 -15.09 1.20 -19.58
C GLN A 46 -14.47 0.37 -18.45
N GLU A 47 -14.49 -0.96 -18.54
CA GLU A 47 -13.79 -1.84 -17.60
C GLU A 47 -12.26 -1.61 -17.59
N TYR A 48 -11.65 -1.40 -18.75
CA TYR A 48 -10.23 -1.03 -18.84
C TYR A 48 -9.92 0.31 -18.15
N LYS A 49 -10.84 1.28 -18.20
CA LYS A 49 -10.69 2.58 -17.52
C LYS A 49 -10.90 2.48 -16.02
N ASP A 50 -11.84 1.65 -15.57
CA ASP A 50 -12.14 1.45 -14.16
C ASP A 50 -11.04 0.62 -13.45
N THR A 51 -10.33 -0.24 -14.18
CA THR A 51 -9.19 -1.03 -13.66
C THR A 51 -7.95 -0.18 -13.37
N GLU A 52 -7.74 0.93 -14.09
CA GLU A 52 -6.62 1.82 -13.83
C GLU A 52 -6.80 2.65 -12.55
N GLY A 53 -8.04 2.81 -12.08
CA GLY A 53 -8.40 3.58 -10.90
C GLY A 53 -8.02 5.07 -11.03
N HIS A 54 -8.79 5.95 -10.41
CA HIS A 54 -8.37 7.36 -10.36
C HIS A 54 -6.96 7.45 -9.74
N PRO A 55 -5.98 8.10 -10.40
CA PRO A 55 -4.59 8.16 -9.93
C PRO A 55 -4.48 8.74 -8.52
N GLU A 56 -5.43 9.61 -8.15
CA GLU A 56 -5.59 10.13 -6.80
C GLU A 56 -5.90 9.03 -5.77
N ILE A 57 -6.77 8.08 -6.09
CA ILE A 57 -7.12 6.97 -5.19
C ILE A 57 -5.94 6.01 -5.04
N LYS A 58 -5.18 5.74 -6.11
CA LYS A 58 -3.96 4.93 -6.05
C LYS A 58 -2.86 5.60 -5.21
N SER A 59 -2.65 6.91 -5.41
CA SER A 59 -1.71 7.71 -4.63
C SER A 59 -2.13 7.76 -3.15
N LYS A 60 -3.41 7.98 -2.88
CA LYS A 60 -3.96 8.05 -1.53
C LYS A 60 -3.91 6.70 -0.81
N ARG A 61 -4.19 5.58 -1.50
CA ARG A 61 -3.98 4.23 -0.95
C ARG A 61 -2.51 3.96 -0.63
N ARG A 62 -1.58 4.41 -1.48
CA ARG A 62 -0.14 4.28 -1.23
C ARG A 62 0.32 5.16 -0.06
N GLN A 63 -0.19 6.38 0.05
CA GLN A 63 0.08 7.28 1.17
C GLN A 63 -0.45 6.69 2.48
N ILE A 64 -1.69 6.21 2.51
CA ILE A 64 -2.29 5.56 3.68
C ILE A 64 -1.49 4.30 4.06
N ALA A 65 -1.12 3.46 3.08
CA ALA A 65 -0.30 2.27 3.35
C ALA A 65 1.09 2.64 3.90
N GLN A 66 1.68 3.74 3.44
CA GLN A 66 2.91 4.28 4.00
C GLN A 66 2.68 4.79 5.43
N GLU A 67 1.65 5.59 5.67
CA GLU A 67 1.30 6.10 7.01
C GLU A 67 1.08 4.95 8.01
N ILE A 68 0.35 3.89 7.64
CA ILE A 68 0.14 2.71 8.49
C ILE A 68 1.47 1.99 8.80
N ALA A 69 2.35 1.83 7.81
CA ALA A 69 3.67 1.23 8.01
C ALA A 69 4.61 2.12 8.86
N TYR A 70 4.40 3.44 8.85
CA TYR A 70 5.06 4.38 9.77
C TYR A 70 4.50 4.28 11.19
N ASP A 71 3.21 4.01 11.35
CA ASP A 71 2.50 4.03 12.64
C ASP A 71 2.82 2.82 13.54
N GLU A 72 2.98 1.62 12.94
CA GLU A 72 3.43 0.43 13.68
C GLU A 72 4.87 0.56 14.22
N GLY A 73 5.68 1.42 13.58
CA GLY A 73 7.07 1.67 13.96
C GLY A 73 7.30 2.79 14.98
N THR A 74 6.43 3.80 14.99
CA THR A 74 6.60 5.02 15.80
C THR A 74 5.89 4.93 17.15
N THR A 75 4.83 4.12 17.27
CA THR A 75 4.04 3.98 18.52
C THR A 75 4.88 3.47 19.71
N ASN A 76 5.98 2.76 19.48
CA ASN A 76 6.82 2.22 20.55
C ASN A 76 7.90 3.17 21.08
N ILE A 77 8.20 4.30 20.41
CA ILE A 77 9.32 5.19 20.80
C ILE A 77 9.14 5.77 22.20
N ARG A 78 7.89 5.98 22.67
CA ARG A 78 7.59 6.43 24.04
C ARG A 78 8.21 5.57 25.14
N ARG A 79 8.52 4.31 24.86
CA ARG A 79 9.13 3.38 25.82
C ARG A 79 10.66 3.49 25.88
N ALA A 80 11.27 4.25 24.98
CA ALA A 80 12.71 4.43 24.96
C ALA A 80 13.17 5.37 26.10
N LYS A 81 14.32 5.05 26.68
CA LYS A 81 15.02 5.87 27.67
C LYS A 81 16.12 6.70 27.05
N ALA A 82 16.74 6.21 25.98
CA ALA A 82 17.78 6.89 25.23
C ALA A 82 17.70 6.53 23.74
N ILE A 83 18.17 7.42 22.87
CA ILE A 83 18.37 7.16 21.45
C ILE A 83 19.88 7.19 21.15
N VAL A 84 20.39 6.21 20.42
CA VAL A 84 21.75 6.21 19.85
C VAL A 84 21.67 6.50 18.37
N THR A 85 22.47 7.45 17.87
CA THR A 85 22.38 7.88 16.47
C THR A 85 23.74 8.03 15.77
N ASN A 86 23.75 7.66 14.48
CA ASN A 86 24.64 8.24 13.47
C ASN A 86 23.83 9.30 12.70
N PRO A 87 24.13 10.60 12.83
CA PRO A 87 23.24 11.67 12.38
C PRO A 87 22.74 11.50 10.95
N HIS A 88 21.44 11.70 10.75
CA HIS A 88 20.71 11.59 9.47
C HIS A 88 20.63 10.18 8.85
N ASP A 89 21.50 9.25 9.24
CA ASP A 89 21.58 7.92 8.63
C ASP A 89 21.00 6.82 9.50
N ILE A 90 21.22 6.82 10.82
CA ILE A 90 20.82 5.73 11.73
C ILE A 90 20.30 6.29 13.06
N ALA A 91 19.18 5.75 13.53
CA ALA A 91 18.70 5.96 14.90
C ALA A 91 18.22 4.64 15.51
N VAL A 92 18.71 4.35 16.72
CA VAL A 92 18.35 3.17 17.50
C VAL A 92 17.79 3.63 18.84
N ALA A 93 16.55 3.23 19.12
CA ALA A 93 15.87 3.55 20.37
C ALA A 93 16.06 2.43 21.39
N ILE A 94 16.52 2.79 22.59
CA ILE A 94 16.88 1.84 23.66
C ILE A 94 15.88 1.95 24.80
N GLY A 95 15.24 0.84 25.14
CA GLY A 95 14.35 0.69 26.28
C GLY A 95 15.09 0.12 27.47
N TYR A 96 14.72 0.57 28.67
CA TYR A 96 15.30 0.09 29.92
C TYR A 96 14.28 0.14 31.06
N GLU A 97 14.04 -1.02 31.65
CA GLU A 97 13.13 -1.29 32.78
C GLU A 97 13.82 -2.34 33.68
N PRO A 98 14.69 -1.92 34.62
CA PRO A 98 15.50 -2.84 35.43
C PRO A 98 14.67 -3.76 36.34
N GLU A 99 13.46 -3.35 36.68
CA GLU A 99 12.54 -4.16 37.49
C GLU A 99 11.98 -5.37 36.73
N LYS A 100 11.97 -5.31 35.39
CA LYS A 100 11.30 -6.29 34.53
C LYS A 100 12.26 -7.08 33.65
N TYR A 101 13.34 -6.47 33.19
CA TYR A 101 14.29 -7.08 32.27
C TYR A 101 15.71 -7.03 32.82
N LYS A 102 16.46 -8.11 32.59
CA LYS A 102 17.86 -8.24 33.03
C LYS A 102 18.83 -7.35 32.26
N ALA A 103 18.43 -6.88 31.08
CA ALA A 103 19.23 -6.02 30.21
C ALA A 103 18.32 -5.04 29.45
N PRO A 104 18.87 -3.92 28.95
CA PRO A 104 18.16 -3.06 28.02
C PRO A 104 17.77 -3.80 26.74
N TRP A 105 16.75 -3.29 26.05
CA TRP A 105 16.27 -3.87 24.80
C TRP A 105 16.11 -2.81 23.72
N ILE A 106 16.12 -3.23 22.47
CA ILE A 106 15.94 -2.35 21.32
C ILE A 106 14.45 -2.15 21.09
N VAL A 107 14.00 -0.91 21.23
CA VAL A 107 12.60 -0.50 21.04
C VAL A 107 12.29 -0.26 19.57
N ALA A 108 13.21 0.37 18.86
CA ALA A 108 13.09 0.66 17.44
C ALA A 108 14.48 0.83 16.81
N ILE A 109 14.57 0.47 15.53
CA ILE A 109 15.72 0.76 14.67
C ILE A 109 15.17 1.46 13.43
N GLY A 110 15.88 2.49 12.97
CA GLY A 110 15.55 3.17 11.72
C GLY A 110 16.79 3.66 11.01
N THR A 111 16.72 3.65 9.68
CA THR A 111 17.70 4.23 8.77
C THR A 111 17.09 5.37 7.97
N GLU A 112 17.93 6.30 7.49
CA GLU A 112 17.56 7.43 6.61
C GLU A 112 16.28 8.18 7.08
N LYS A 113 15.18 8.07 6.31
CA LYS A 113 13.89 8.69 6.63
C LYS A 113 13.31 8.21 7.95
N ARG A 114 13.46 6.91 8.27
CA ARG A 114 12.98 6.33 9.52
C ARG A 114 13.84 6.77 10.69
N ALA A 115 15.15 6.92 10.50
CA ALA A 115 16.04 7.50 11.52
C ALA A 115 15.61 8.93 11.87
N SER A 116 15.36 9.75 10.84
CA SER A 116 14.89 11.14 11.00
C SER A 116 13.55 11.21 11.73
N ALA A 117 12.62 10.30 11.42
CA ALA A 117 11.34 10.20 12.12
C ALA A 117 11.49 9.80 13.60
N ILE A 118 12.38 8.86 13.91
CA ILE A 118 12.67 8.45 15.30
C ILE A 118 13.25 9.62 16.11
N ILE A 119 14.21 10.35 15.51
CA ILE A 119 14.83 11.52 16.14
C ILE A 119 13.78 12.61 16.41
N ALA A 120 12.96 12.95 15.41
CA ALA A 120 11.93 13.97 15.56
C ALA A 120 10.89 13.60 16.64
N GLU A 121 10.53 12.32 16.78
CA GLU A 121 9.61 11.87 17.83
C GLU A 121 10.29 11.84 19.21
N ALA A 122 11.56 11.46 19.28
CA ALA A 122 12.35 11.51 20.51
C ALA A 122 12.49 12.94 21.05
N GLU A 123 12.69 13.93 20.18
CA GLU A 123 12.72 15.36 20.53
C GLU A 123 11.40 15.81 21.15
N LYS A 124 10.24 15.47 20.53
CA LYS A 124 8.92 15.80 21.09
C LYS A 124 8.70 15.19 22.47
N LEU A 125 9.21 13.99 22.69
CA LEU A 125 9.07 13.25 23.94
C LEU A 125 10.16 13.59 24.97
N ASN A 126 11.08 14.52 24.65
CA ASN A 126 12.25 14.86 25.46
C ASN A 126 13.08 13.63 25.86
N ILE A 127 13.22 12.67 24.95
CA ILE A 127 14.09 11.51 25.12
C ILE A 127 15.52 11.93 24.73
N PRO A 128 16.52 11.74 25.59
CA PRO A 128 17.91 12.10 25.27
C PRO A 128 18.44 11.36 24.05
N ILE A 129 19.11 12.12 23.17
CA ILE A 129 19.71 11.62 21.93
C ILE A 129 21.23 11.68 22.07
N MET A 130 21.88 10.53 21.96
CA MET A 130 23.33 10.37 22.07
C MET A 130 23.92 10.04 20.71
N ARG A 131 24.84 10.89 20.26
CA ARG A 131 25.59 10.63 19.04
C ARG A 131 26.73 9.67 19.34
N ASN A 132 26.65 8.46 18.81
CA ASN A 132 27.73 7.47 18.86
C ASN A 132 27.68 6.64 17.56
N VAL A 133 28.51 7.02 16.59
CA VAL A 133 28.49 6.44 15.24
C VAL A 133 28.86 4.95 15.27
N PRO A 134 29.98 4.51 15.89
CA PRO A 134 30.32 3.09 15.96
C PRO A 134 29.22 2.24 16.59
N LEU A 135 28.67 2.70 17.72
CA LEU A 135 27.63 1.97 18.44
C LEU A 135 26.32 1.91 17.63
N ALA A 136 25.96 2.98 16.91
CA ALA A 136 24.77 2.99 16.07
C ALA A 136 24.87 1.98 14.92
N HIS A 137 26.03 1.86 14.27
CA HIS A 137 26.27 0.86 13.23
C HIS A 137 26.24 -0.55 13.82
N GLN A 138 26.93 -0.79 14.94
CA GLN A 138 26.95 -2.10 15.60
C GLN A 138 25.54 -2.54 16.03
N LEU A 139 24.74 -1.64 16.61
CA LEU A 139 23.35 -1.93 16.98
C LEU A 139 22.44 -2.16 15.77
N LEU A 140 22.73 -1.53 14.62
CA LEU A 140 22.00 -1.77 13.39
C LEU A 140 22.34 -3.16 12.79
N GLU A 141 23.60 -3.57 12.88
CA GLU A 141 24.09 -4.84 12.32
C GLU A 141 23.74 -6.05 13.18
N GLU A 142 23.93 -5.95 14.50
CA GLU A 142 23.76 -7.06 15.44
C GLU A 142 22.40 -7.05 16.16
N GLY A 143 21.75 -5.88 16.23
CA GLY A 143 20.54 -5.67 17.01
C GLY A 143 19.25 -6.07 16.29
N GLN A 144 18.24 -6.45 17.08
CA GLN A 144 16.90 -6.70 16.58
C GLN A 144 15.84 -5.99 17.41
N VAL A 145 14.88 -5.37 16.75
CA VAL A 145 13.73 -4.69 17.39
C VAL A 145 12.98 -5.65 18.31
N ASN A 146 12.57 -5.17 19.48
CA ASN A 146 11.92 -5.91 20.57
C ASN A 146 12.75 -7.05 21.18
N ARG A 147 14.06 -7.06 20.97
CA ARG A 147 14.99 -7.99 21.63
C ARG A 147 16.00 -7.27 22.51
N LEU A 148 16.59 -8.00 23.45
CA LEU A 148 17.69 -7.51 24.27
C LEU A 148 18.84 -7.05 23.37
N ILE A 149 19.57 -6.04 23.82
CA ILE A 149 20.76 -5.56 23.11
C ILE A 149 21.81 -6.70 23.00
N PRO A 150 22.70 -6.67 22.00
CA PRO A 150 23.82 -7.62 21.92
C PRO A 150 24.80 -7.45 23.09
N GLU A 151 25.39 -8.55 23.58
CA GLU A 151 26.36 -8.52 24.69
C GLU A 151 27.56 -7.61 24.42
N SER A 152 27.99 -7.56 23.16
CA SER A 152 29.05 -6.69 22.64
C SER A 152 28.80 -5.19 22.86
N THR A 153 27.55 -4.79 23.12
CA THR A 153 27.13 -3.38 23.32
C THR A 153 26.77 -3.04 24.76
N TYR A 154 26.85 -4.01 25.69
CA TYR A 154 26.38 -3.83 27.08
C TYR A 154 27.08 -2.69 27.81
N GLU A 155 28.40 -2.62 27.71
CA GLU A 155 29.21 -1.61 28.39
C GLU A 155 28.86 -0.20 27.89
N ALA A 156 28.92 0.01 26.57
CA ALA A 156 28.63 1.30 25.94
C ALA A 156 27.19 1.78 26.20
N ILE A 157 26.20 0.87 26.16
CA ILE A 157 24.81 1.22 26.51
C ILE A 157 24.66 1.51 28.00
N GLY A 158 25.36 0.77 28.86
CA GLY A 158 25.38 1.00 30.30
C GLY A 158 25.86 2.42 30.63
N GLU A 159 26.97 2.85 30.05
CA GLU A 159 27.49 4.22 30.21
C GLU A 159 26.49 5.28 29.74
N ILE A 160 25.86 5.07 28.58
CA ILE A 160 24.84 5.98 28.05
C ILE A 160 23.64 6.08 29.01
N LEU A 161 23.16 4.96 29.54
CA LEU A 161 22.02 4.96 30.45
C LEU A 161 22.35 5.61 31.80
N LEU A 162 23.56 5.41 32.31
CA LEU A 162 24.04 6.08 33.52
C LEU A 162 24.11 7.60 33.32
N TYR A 163 24.65 8.04 32.18
CA TYR A 163 24.69 9.45 31.82
C TYR A 163 23.29 10.05 31.64
N VAL A 164 22.36 9.33 30.99
CA VAL A 164 20.96 9.76 30.89
C VAL A 164 20.29 9.87 32.27
N ALA A 165 20.60 8.96 33.19
CA ALA A 165 20.08 9.02 34.55
C ALA A 165 20.59 10.25 35.32
N SER A 166 21.87 10.61 35.15
CA SER A 166 22.44 11.80 35.81
C SER A 166 21.94 13.13 35.25
N LEU A 167 21.36 13.15 34.04
CA LEU A 167 20.73 14.35 33.46
C LEU A 167 19.33 14.62 34.02
N LYS A 168 18.69 13.61 34.63
CA LYS A 168 17.33 13.71 35.20
C LYS A 168 17.31 13.96 36.71
N SER A 169 18.47 13.87 37.37
CA SER A 169 18.70 14.24 38.78
C SER A 169 19.08 15.70 38.90
#